data_AF-A0A7S4PEM8-F1
#
_entry.id   AF-A0A7S4PEM8-F1
#
_cell.length_a   1.000
_cell.length_b   1.000
_cell.length_c   1.000
_cell.angle_alpha   90.00
_cell.angle_beta   90.00
_cell.angle_gamma   90.00
#
_symmetry.space_group_name_H-M   'P 1'
#
loop_
_entity.id
_entity.type
_entity.pdbx_description
1 polymer ?
#
loop_
_entity_poly.entity_id
_entity_poly.type
_entity_poly.pdbx_seq_one_letter_code
_entity_poly.pdbx_strand_id
1 'polypeptide(L)'
;GDWCGREVELKMKGGGEVIRGEVFTYDKGTDTLVLKENCVGQQIASYRMLKGSRIDASSVKLSGVAKAPEPVPSVSEATIARMREREANSVAKELAKGKNIGENVTREAQLIFNALSKTMTCRWAAQDILVDFGTPQEGVRIQPPYDGGKVQGQNEECITRVKKVLEGERSKLGM
;
A
#
# COMPACT_ATOMS: atom_id res chain seq x y z
N GLY A 1 -5.10 31.42 20.72
CA GLY A 1 -4.32 32.00 21.83
C GLY A 1 -2.87 31.66 21.59
N ASP A 2 -1.95 32.51 22.04
CA ASP A 2 -0.50 32.38 21.87
C ASP A 2 0.08 31.24 22.71
N TRP A 3 -0.29 30.00 22.36
CA TRP A 3 0.19 28.79 23.02
C TRP A 3 1.18 28.02 22.16
N CYS A 4 1.11 28.16 20.84
CA CYS A 4 2.05 27.54 19.92
C CYS A 4 3.48 28.02 20.20
N GLY A 5 4.44 27.09 20.12
CA GLY A 5 5.84 27.33 20.40
C GLY A 5 6.19 27.47 21.89
N ARG A 6 5.21 27.39 22.80
CA ARG A 6 5.45 27.37 24.26
C ARG A 6 5.70 25.96 24.73
N GLU A 7 6.50 25.85 25.78
CA GLU A 7 6.63 24.58 26.50
C GLU A 7 5.37 24.33 27.34
N VAL A 8 4.93 23.09 27.38
CA VAL A 8 3.80 22.66 28.18
C VAL A 8 4.14 21.43 29.01
N GLU A 9 3.68 21.44 30.25
CA GLU A 9 3.61 20.28 31.14
C GLU A 9 2.14 19.97 31.40
N LEU A 10 1.72 18.71 31.23
CA LEU A 10 0.34 18.29 31.46
C LEU A 10 0.23 16.83 31.89
N LYS A 11 -0.94 16.45 32.40
CA LYS A 11 -1.33 15.07 32.70
C LYS A 11 -2.63 14.70 32.00
N MET A 12 -2.82 13.41 31.76
CA MET A 12 -4.08 12.87 31.27
C MET A 12 -5.09 12.67 32.42
N LYS A 13 -6.38 12.79 32.11
CA LYS A 13 -7.46 12.43 33.04
C LYS A 13 -7.32 10.95 33.44
N GLY A 14 -7.53 10.67 34.72
CA GLY A 14 -7.31 9.33 35.30
C GLY A 14 -5.91 9.12 35.87
N GLY A 15 -5.05 10.15 35.84
CA GLY A 15 -3.68 10.07 36.35
C GLY A 15 -2.71 9.46 35.33
N GLY A 16 -1.42 9.50 35.65
CA GLY A 16 -0.36 8.98 34.79
C GLY A 16 0.91 9.84 34.79
N GLU A 17 1.78 9.53 33.85
CA GLU A 17 3.03 10.25 33.62
C GLU A 17 2.77 11.71 33.24
N VAL A 18 3.66 12.59 33.69
CA VAL A 18 3.69 13.99 33.30
C VAL A 18 4.24 14.08 31.88
N ILE A 19 3.44 14.57 30.94
CA ILE A 19 3.82 14.77 29.55
C ILE A 19 4.41 16.17 29.40
N ARG A 20 5.58 16.26 28.77
CA ARG A 20 6.28 17.51 28.49
C ARG A 20 6.62 17.63 27.02
N GLY A 21 6.55 18.84 26.49
CA GLY A 21 6.95 19.15 25.12
C GLY A 21 6.64 20.59 24.73
N GLU A 22 6.97 20.94 23.50
CA GLU A 22 6.60 22.21 22.90
C GLU A 22 5.26 22.07 22.17
N VAL A 23 4.33 23.01 22.36
CA VAL A 23 3.05 23.01 21.64
C VAL A 23 3.31 23.31 20.16
N PHE A 24 3.18 22.31 19.30
CA PHE A 24 3.33 22.50 17.87
C PHE A 24 2.06 23.11 17.25
N THR A 25 0.91 22.52 17.55
CA THR A 25 -0.40 23.05 17.14
C THR A 25 -1.52 22.49 18.01
N TYR A 26 -2.66 23.17 18.01
CA TYR A 26 -3.91 22.65 18.53
C TYR A 26 -5.01 22.88 17.50
N ASP A 27 -5.55 21.80 16.96
CA ASP A 27 -6.71 21.85 16.09
C ASP A 27 -8.00 21.71 16.91
N LYS A 28 -8.77 22.80 16.94
CA LYS A 28 -10.08 22.85 17.61
C LYS A 28 -11.11 21.95 16.94
N GLY A 29 -11.04 21.77 15.61
CA GLY A 29 -12.02 20.99 14.86
C GLY A 29 -12.00 19.52 15.24
N THR A 30 -10.79 18.96 15.40
CA THR A 30 -10.60 17.56 15.80
C THR A 30 -10.30 17.36 17.28
N ASP A 31 -10.23 18.42 18.09
CA ASP A 31 -9.81 18.40 19.50
C ASP A 31 -8.45 17.69 19.68
N THR A 32 -7.47 18.06 18.83
CA THR A 32 -6.16 17.40 18.78
C THR A 32 -5.04 18.39 19.12
N LEU A 33 -4.35 18.14 20.22
CA LEU A 33 -3.12 18.82 20.63
C LEU A 33 -1.91 18.02 20.11
N VAL A 34 -1.01 18.70 19.41
CA VAL A 34 0.25 18.10 18.94
C VAL A 34 1.40 18.74 19.71
N LEU A 35 2.18 17.89 20.38
CA LEU A 35 3.39 18.29 21.09
C LEU A 35 4.62 17.81 20.32
N LYS A 36 5.61 18.68 20.14
CA LYS A 36 6.97 18.33 19.73
C LYS A 36 7.73 17.95 20.99
N GLU A 37 8.13 16.69 21.11
CA GLU A 37 8.91 16.21 22.25
C GLU A 37 10.36 16.65 22.11
N ASN A 38 10.91 17.22 23.19
CA ASN A 38 12.31 17.61 23.24
C ASN A 38 13.19 16.36 23.46
N CYS A 39 13.59 15.71 22.38
CA CYS A 39 14.55 14.61 22.43
C CYS A 39 15.98 15.17 22.45
N VAL A 40 16.62 15.22 23.62
CA VAL A 40 18.03 15.62 23.74
C VAL A 40 18.90 14.66 22.92
N GLY A 41 19.64 15.18 21.94
CA GLY A 41 20.61 14.43 21.14
C GLY A 41 20.06 13.72 19.89
N GLN A 42 18.77 13.90 19.53
CA GLN A 42 18.21 13.33 18.31
C GLN A 42 18.06 14.36 17.19
N GLN A 43 18.46 13.98 15.96
CA GLN A 43 18.27 14.78 14.74
C GLN A 43 16.82 14.75 14.21
N ILE A 44 15.98 13.88 14.78
CA ILE A 44 14.58 13.70 14.38
C ILE A 44 13.69 14.17 15.53
N ALA A 45 12.78 15.11 15.25
CA ALA A 45 11.79 15.55 16.21
C ALA A 45 10.66 14.51 16.31
N SER A 46 10.35 14.06 17.54
CA SER A 46 9.20 13.20 17.82
C SER A 46 7.96 14.05 18.09
N TYR A 47 6.82 13.68 17.50
CA TYR A 47 5.55 14.38 17.69
C TYR A 47 4.54 13.49 18.39
N ARG A 48 3.95 13.97 19.49
CA ARG A 48 2.89 13.28 20.24
C ARG A 48 1.55 13.97 20.00
N MET A 49 0.57 13.20 19.51
CA MET A 49 -0.81 13.68 19.34
C MET A 49 -1.68 13.27 20.52
N LEU A 50 -2.39 14.23 21.11
CA LEU A 50 -3.23 14.06 22.29
C LEU A 50 -4.64 14.59 22.04
N LYS A 51 -5.67 13.90 22.54
CA LYS A 51 -7.04 14.42 22.55
C LYS A 51 -7.24 15.38 23.71
N GLY A 52 -7.63 16.62 23.41
CA GLY A 52 -7.79 17.69 24.40
C GLY A 52 -8.80 17.32 25.51
N SER A 53 -9.90 16.69 25.14
CA SER A 53 -10.92 16.13 26.04
C SER A 53 -10.40 15.15 27.08
N ARG A 54 -9.26 14.49 26.82
CA ARG A 54 -8.62 13.55 27.75
C ARG A 54 -7.51 14.18 28.59
N ILE A 55 -7.18 15.45 28.36
CA ILE A 55 -6.20 16.20 29.16
C ILE A 55 -6.89 16.68 30.44
N ASP A 56 -6.21 16.54 31.58
CA ASP A 56 -6.63 17.19 32.81
C ASP A 56 -6.26 18.67 32.72
N ALA A 57 -7.25 19.51 32.43
CA ALA A 57 -7.07 20.95 32.24
C ALA A 57 -6.44 21.65 33.45
N SER A 58 -6.67 21.13 34.68
CA SER A 58 -6.10 21.70 35.90
C SER A 58 -4.59 21.45 36.03
N SER A 59 -4.06 20.45 35.31
CA SER A 59 -2.65 20.08 35.33
C SER A 59 -1.79 20.85 34.33
N VAL A 60 -2.40 21.58 33.40
CA VAL A 60 -1.71 22.23 32.29
C VAL A 60 -0.91 23.44 32.79
N LYS A 61 0.40 23.39 32.60
CA LYS A 61 1.31 24.51 32.88
C LYS A 61 2.02 24.89 31.59
N LEU A 62 1.90 26.16 31.20
CA LEU A 62 2.62 26.71 30.05
C LEU A 62 3.83 27.53 30.54
N SER A 63 4.99 27.26 29.98
CA SER A 63 6.24 27.97 30.24
C SER A 63 6.87 28.49 28.95
N GLY A 64 7.85 29.38 29.09
CA GLY A 64 8.52 30.01 27.95
C GLY A 64 7.65 31.01 27.19
N VAL A 65 8.26 31.60 26.16
CA VAL A 65 7.65 32.57 25.27
C VAL A 65 7.15 31.84 24.03
N ALA A 66 6.00 32.25 23.48
CA ALA A 66 5.52 31.73 22.21
C ALA A 66 6.58 31.97 21.13
N LYS A 67 7.03 30.91 20.48
CA LYS A 67 7.94 31.00 19.35
C LYS A 67 7.13 31.24 18.08
N ALA A 68 7.68 32.06 17.19
CA ALA A 68 7.16 32.11 15.82
C ALA A 68 7.27 30.71 15.21
N PRO A 69 6.28 30.27 14.42
CA PRO A 69 6.35 28.97 13.75
C PRO A 69 7.62 28.90 12.90
N GLU A 70 8.41 27.84 13.10
CA GLU A 70 9.54 27.54 12.23
C GLU A 70 9.01 27.39 10.79
N PRO A 71 9.72 27.93 9.78
CA PRO A 71 9.32 27.72 8.39
C PRO A 71 9.32 26.22 8.11
N VAL A 72 8.18 25.71 7.68
CA VAL A 72 8.07 24.31 7.24
C VAL A 72 8.99 24.10 6.03
N PRO A 73 9.66 22.95 5.93
CA PRO A 73 10.48 22.65 4.76
C PRO A 73 9.63 22.75 3.50
N SER A 74 10.12 23.47 2.49
CA SER A 74 9.41 23.64 1.24
C SER A 74 9.33 22.29 0.51
N VAL A 75 8.12 21.91 0.11
CA VAL A 75 7.92 20.76 -0.76
C VAL A 75 8.12 21.23 -2.19
N SER A 76 9.22 20.84 -2.82
CA SER A 76 9.49 21.20 -4.21
C SER A 76 8.51 20.51 -5.17
N GLU A 77 8.23 21.12 -6.32
CA GLU A 77 7.40 20.50 -7.38
C GLU A 77 7.98 19.14 -7.81
N ALA A 78 9.30 19.02 -7.86
CA ALA A 78 9.99 17.76 -8.14
C ALA A 78 9.66 16.66 -7.10
N THR A 79 9.52 17.03 -5.83
CA THR A 79 9.12 16.09 -4.76
C THR A 79 7.69 15.64 -4.95
N ILE A 80 6.78 16.56 -5.27
CA ILE A 80 5.37 16.25 -5.55
C ILE A 80 5.25 15.34 -6.78
N ALA A 81 5.99 15.62 -7.84
CA ALA A 81 6.00 14.81 -9.07
C ALA A 81 6.44 13.37 -8.77
N ARG A 82 7.54 13.18 -8.01
CA ARG A 82 8.01 11.86 -7.58
C ARG A 82 6.98 11.11 -6.73
N MET A 83 6.27 11.81 -5.84
CA MET A 83 5.21 11.20 -5.02
C MET A 83 4.04 10.73 -5.88
N ARG A 84 3.59 11.54 -6.84
CA ARG A 84 2.51 11.19 -7.78
C ARG A 84 2.88 10.01 -8.68
N GLU A 85 4.10 9.99 -9.19
CA GLU A 85 4.59 8.87 -10.00
C GLU A 85 4.63 7.56 -9.20
N ARG A 86 5.12 7.62 -7.95
CA ARG A 86 5.11 6.46 -7.04
C ARG A 86 3.69 5.96 -6.77
N GLU A 87 2.75 6.87 -6.54
CA GLU A 87 1.34 6.54 -6.33
C GLU A 87 0.76 5.85 -7.56
N ALA A 88 0.91 6.44 -8.75
CA ALA A 88 0.43 5.88 -10.01
C ALA A 88 1.00 4.48 -10.28
N ASN A 89 2.28 4.28 -10.04
CA ASN A 89 2.94 2.98 -10.17
C ASN A 89 2.39 1.95 -9.17
N SER A 90 2.09 2.37 -7.93
CA SER A 90 1.50 1.49 -6.92
C SER A 90 0.09 1.05 -7.33
N VAL A 91 -0.73 1.99 -7.81
CA VAL A 91 -2.09 1.71 -8.28
C VAL A 91 -2.06 0.77 -9.49
N ALA A 92 -1.21 1.05 -10.49
CA ALA A 92 -1.07 0.20 -11.67
C ALA A 92 -0.65 -1.24 -11.30
N LYS A 93 0.28 -1.39 -10.35
CA LYS A 93 0.73 -2.70 -9.86
C LYS A 93 -0.38 -3.48 -9.17
N GLU A 94 -1.18 -2.83 -8.31
CA GLU A 94 -2.28 -3.50 -7.64
C GLU A 94 -3.42 -3.87 -8.61
N LEU A 95 -3.75 -3.00 -9.57
CA LEU A 95 -4.70 -3.32 -10.63
C LEU A 95 -4.24 -4.52 -11.47
N ALA A 96 -2.94 -4.59 -11.80
CA ALA A 96 -2.37 -5.72 -12.52
C ALA A 96 -2.47 -7.03 -11.71
N LYS A 97 -2.22 -6.99 -10.39
CA LYS A 97 -2.44 -8.16 -9.52
C LYS A 97 -3.90 -8.58 -9.48
N GLY A 98 -4.83 -7.63 -9.42
CA GLY A 98 -6.27 -7.91 -9.44
C GLY A 98 -6.71 -8.66 -10.69
N LYS A 99 -6.18 -8.29 -11.86
CA LYS A 99 -6.46 -8.98 -13.14
C LYS A 99 -6.01 -10.44 -13.17
N ASN A 100 -5.06 -10.81 -12.31
CA ASN A 100 -4.56 -12.18 -12.23
C ASN A 100 -5.41 -13.07 -11.31
N ILE A 101 -6.34 -12.50 -10.54
CA ILE A 101 -7.24 -13.26 -9.67
C ILE A 101 -8.43 -13.73 -10.50
N GLY A 102 -8.63 -15.04 -10.58
CA GLY A 102 -9.76 -15.64 -11.27
C GLY A 102 -11.01 -15.62 -10.40
N GLU A 103 -12.16 -15.36 -11.01
CA GLU A 103 -13.47 -15.42 -10.34
C GLU A 103 -14.02 -16.85 -10.41
N ASN A 104 -14.44 -17.41 -9.27
CA ASN A 104 -14.99 -18.77 -9.18
C ASN A 104 -14.06 -19.88 -9.73
N VAL A 105 -12.75 -19.67 -9.68
CA VAL A 105 -11.75 -20.67 -10.07
C VAL A 105 -11.27 -21.46 -8.84
N THR A 106 -10.83 -22.70 -9.05
CA THR A 106 -10.23 -23.49 -7.97
C THR A 106 -8.85 -22.95 -7.60
N ARG A 107 -8.35 -23.32 -6.42
CA ARG A 107 -6.96 -23.01 -6.01
C ARG A 107 -5.94 -23.55 -7.00
N GLU A 108 -6.18 -24.75 -7.53
CA GLU A 108 -5.32 -25.37 -8.57
C GLU A 108 -5.28 -24.49 -9.83
N ALA A 109 -6.44 -24.08 -10.35
CA ALA A 109 -6.53 -23.23 -11.53
C ALA A 109 -5.78 -21.90 -11.33
N GLN A 110 -5.92 -21.29 -10.16
CA GLN A 110 -5.21 -20.06 -9.82
C GLN A 110 -3.69 -20.25 -9.75
N LEU A 111 -3.21 -21.39 -9.22
CA LEU A 111 -1.78 -21.70 -9.18
C LEU A 111 -1.22 -21.91 -10.59
N ILE A 112 -1.94 -22.65 -11.45
CA ILE A 112 -1.58 -22.84 -12.85
C ILE A 112 -1.52 -21.50 -13.58
N PHE A 113 -2.54 -20.66 -13.44
CA PHE A 113 -2.55 -19.31 -14.03
C PHE A 113 -1.36 -18.47 -13.58
N ASN A 114 -1.07 -18.45 -12.27
CA ASN A 114 0.04 -17.70 -11.71
C ASN A 114 1.41 -18.22 -12.21
N ALA A 115 1.54 -19.52 -12.45
CA ALA A 115 2.75 -20.12 -13.00
C ALA A 115 2.92 -19.78 -14.49
N LEU A 116 1.86 -19.95 -15.29
CA LEU A 116 1.85 -19.58 -16.71
C LEU A 116 2.14 -18.09 -16.92
N SER A 117 1.52 -17.21 -16.13
CA SER A 117 1.65 -15.75 -16.23
C SER A 117 3.06 -15.23 -15.95
N LYS A 118 3.96 -16.06 -15.40
CA LYS A 118 5.38 -15.72 -15.24
C LYS A 118 6.18 -15.88 -16.53
N THR A 119 5.67 -16.66 -17.48
CA THR A 119 6.39 -17.04 -18.72
C THR A 119 5.70 -16.57 -19.98
N MET A 120 4.38 -16.36 -19.91
CA MET A 120 3.54 -15.98 -21.04
C MET A 120 2.53 -14.92 -20.62
N THR A 121 2.06 -14.13 -21.57
CA THR A 121 0.98 -13.16 -21.32
C THR A 121 -0.33 -13.92 -21.19
N CYS A 122 -0.92 -13.93 -20.00
CA CYS A 122 -2.17 -14.63 -19.73
C CYS A 122 -3.25 -13.70 -19.18
N ARG A 123 -4.51 -14.04 -19.45
CA ARG A 123 -5.68 -13.39 -18.83
C ARG A 123 -6.79 -14.40 -18.60
N TRP A 124 -7.62 -14.13 -17.60
CA TRP A 124 -8.84 -14.89 -17.39
C TRP A 124 -9.91 -14.55 -18.43
N ALA A 125 -10.70 -15.56 -18.81
CA ALA A 125 -11.95 -15.43 -19.52
C ALA A 125 -12.98 -16.33 -18.85
N ALA A 126 -13.71 -15.78 -17.88
CA ALA A 126 -14.43 -16.57 -16.88
C ALA A 126 -13.45 -17.57 -16.20
N GLN A 127 -13.69 -18.87 -16.34
CA GLN A 127 -12.80 -19.91 -15.82
C GLN A 127 -11.70 -20.31 -16.82
N ASP A 128 -11.74 -19.87 -18.08
CA ASP A 128 -10.72 -20.24 -19.05
C ASP A 128 -9.48 -19.34 -18.92
N ILE A 129 -8.31 -19.88 -19.23
CA ILE A 129 -7.06 -19.12 -19.33
C ILE A 129 -6.81 -18.84 -20.81
N LEU A 130 -6.70 -17.56 -21.16
CA LEU A 130 -6.30 -17.13 -22.50
C LEU A 130 -4.83 -16.72 -22.48
N VAL A 131 -4.03 -17.37 -23.31
CA VAL A 131 -2.63 -17.06 -23.55
C VAL A 131 -2.53 -16.24 -24.83
N ASP A 132 -1.96 -15.05 -24.72
CA ASP A 132 -1.81 -14.09 -25.82
C ASP A 132 -0.38 -14.11 -26.37
N PHE A 133 -0.27 -14.08 -27.70
CA PHE A 133 0.99 -14.08 -28.45
C PHE A 133 1.20 -12.81 -29.27
N GLY A 134 0.31 -11.81 -29.14
CA GLY A 134 0.40 -10.51 -29.82
C GLY A 134 -0.53 -10.37 -31.02
N THR A 135 -1.08 -11.47 -31.54
CA THR A 135 -2.11 -11.45 -32.59
C THR A 135 -3.34 -12.28 -32.19
N PRO A 136 -4.56 -11.88 -32.59
CA PRO A 136 -5.78 -12.64 -32.26
C PRO A 136 -5.77 -14.09 -32.77
N GLN A 137 -5.13 -14.37 -33.90
CA GLN A 137 -5.04 -15.70 -34.51
C GLN A 137 -4.11 -16.64 -33.76
N GLU A 138 -3.14 -16.09 -33.02
CA GLU A 138 -2.16 -16.87 -32.25
C GLU A 138 -2.59 -17.12 -30.80
N GLY A 139 -3.72 -16.56 -30.37
CA GLY A 139 -4.26 -16.77 -29.03
C GLY A 139 -4.62 -18.23 -28.77
N VAL A 140 -4.27 -18.73 -27.58
CA VAL A 140 -4.57 -20.10 -27.13
C VAL A 140 -5.45 -20.07 -25.90
N ARG A 141 -6.49 -20.90 -25.89
CA ARG A 141 -7.43 -21.08 -24.78
C ARG A 141 -7.17 -22.40 -24.07
N ILE A 142 -7.04 -22.34 -22.74
CA ILE A 142 -6.93 -23.50 -21.85
C ILE A 142 -8.18 -23.54 -20.98
N GLN A 143 -8.88 -24.68 -20.99
CA GLN A 143 -10.13 -24.85 -20.24
C GLN A 143 -9.96 -25.85 -19.08
N PRO A 144 -10.83 -25.81 -18.05
CA PRO A 144 -10.87 -26.83 -17.01
C PRO A 144 -10.97 -28.26 -17.57
N PRO A 145 -10.21 -29.23 -17.04
CA PRO A 145 -9.49 -29.22 -15.76
C PRO A 145 -8.00 -28.78 -15.86
N TYR A 146 -7.60 -28.10 -16.94
CA TYR A 146 -6.23 -27.59 -17.16
C TYR A 146 -5.13 -28.66 -17.18
N ASP A 147 -5.48 -29.91 -17.51
CA ASP A 147 -4.58 -31.08 -17.62
C ASP A 147 -3.85 -31.17 -18.97
N GLY A 148 -4.04 -30.19 -19.86
CA GLY A 148 -3.51 -30.19 -21.22
C GLY A 148 -4.42 -30.84 -22.27
N GLY A 149 -5.50 -31.51 -21.85
CA GLY A 149 -6.48 -32.13 -22.75
C GLY A 149 -7.39 -31.12 -23.46
N LYS A 150 -7.66 -29.97 -22.82
CA LYS A 150 -8.51 -28.91 -23.37
C LYS A 150 -7.74 -27.63 -23.67
N VAL A 151 -6.81 -27.72 -24.63
CA VAL A 151 -6.05 -26.59 -25.15
C VAL A 151 -6.42 -26.39 -26.62
N GLN A 152 -6.96 -25.22 -26.97
CA GLN A 152 -7.48 -24.89 -28.31
C GLN A 152 -6.89 -23.57 -28.82
N GLY A 153 -6.63 -23.50 -30.12
CA GLY A 153 -6.13 -22.32 -30.82
C GLY A 153 -6.19 -22.53 -32.34
N GLN A 154 -5.84 -21.52 -33.14
CA GLN A 154 -5.76 -21.66 -34.60
C GLN A 154 -4.34 -22.04 -35.07
N ASN A 155 -3.33 -21.71 -34.27
CA ASN A 155 -1.93 -21.98 -34.57
C ASN A 155 -1.41 -23.20 -33.77
N GLU A 156 -1.11 -24.29 -34.48
CA GLU A 156 -0.57 -25.55 -33.93
C GLU A 156 0.75 -25.37 -33.16
N GLU A 157 1.62 -24.46 -33.60
CA GLU A 157 2.89 -24.17 -32.92
C GLU A 157 2.66 -23.50 -31.56
N CYS A 158 1.72 -22.53 -31.51
CA CYS A 158 1.32 -21.88 -30.27
C CYS A 158 0.67 -22.89 -29.30
N ILE A 159 -0.21 -23.77 -29.80
CA ILE A 159 -0.83 -24.83 -28.99
C ILE A 159 0.24 -25.75 -28.41
N THR A 160 1.18 -26.22 -29.25
CA THR A 160 2.26 -27.11 -28.84
C THR A 160 3.13 -26.48 -27.77
N ARG A 161 3.48 -25.20 -27.94
CA ARG A 161 4.23 -24.42 -26.95
C ARG A 161 3.46 -24.30 -25.63
N VAL A 162 2.18 -23.94 -25.67
CA VAL A 162 1.36 -23.80 -24.46
C VAL A 162 1.22 -25.13 -23.72
N LYS A 163 0.99 -26.25 -24.42
CA LYS A 163 0.94 -27.59 -23.81
C LYS A 163 2.24 -27.92 -23.09
N LYS A 164 3.40 -27.68 -23.73
CA LYS A 164 4.72 -27.93 -23.14
C LYS A 164 4.98 -27.09 -21.90
N VAL A 165 4.61 -25.81 -21.92
CA VAL A 165 4.77 -24.92 -20.76
C VAL A 165 3.81 -25.33 -19.64
N LEU A 166 2.55 -25.64 -19.95
CA LEU A 166 1.55 -26.09 -18.99
C LEU A 166 1.99 -27.37 -18.28
N GLU A 167 2.48 -28.37 -19.01
CA GLU A 167 3.01 -29.61 -18.44
C GLU A 167 4.20 -29.35 -17.51
N GLY A 168 5.15 -28.51 -17.94
CA GLY A 168 6.31 -28.14 -17.13
C GLY A 168 5.94 -27.39 -15.84
N GLU A 169 4.99 -26.47 -15.90
CA GLU A 169 4.53 -25.74 -14.71
C GLU A 169 3.70 -26.62 -13.77
N ARG A 170 2.85 -27.52 -14.29
CA ARG A 170 2.12 -28.52 -13.48
C ARG A 170 3.09 -29.42 -12.72
N SER A 171 4.12 -29.93 -13.41
CA SER A 171 5.16 -30.76 -12.80
C SER A 171 5.88 -30.04 -11.66
N LYS A 172 6.25 -28.75 -11.84
CA LYS A 172 6.85 -27.93 -10.78
C LYS A 172 5.93 -27.69 -9.57
N LEU A 173 4.62 -27.69 -9.80
CA LEU A 173 3.60 -27.53 -8.75
C LEU A 173 3.26 -28.86 -8.04
N GLY A 174 3.81 -29.99 -8.51
CA GLY A 174 3.54 -31.33 -7.95
C GLY A 174 2.16 -31.88 -8.31
N MET A 175 1.65 -31.51 -9.49
CA MET A 175 0.34 -31.91 -10.04
C MET A 175 0.44 -32.99 -11.11
#